data_AF-A0A9R0G5A7-F1
#
_entry.id   AF-A0A9R0G5A7-F1
#
_cell.length_a   1.000
_cell.length_b   1.000
_cell.length_c   1.000
_cell.angle_alpha   90.00
_cell.angle_beta   90.00
_cell.angle_gamma   90.00
#
_symmetry.space_group_name_H-M   'P 1'
#
loop_
_entity.id
_entity.type
_entity.pdbx_description
1 polymer ?
#
loop_
_entity_poly.entity_id
_entity_poly.type
_entity_poly.pdbx_seq_one_letter_code
_entity_poly.pdbx_strand_id
1 'polypeptide(L)'
;MGNCRSSSHALLGKPQVVPDSEWGIQDFGKTHVPGFEWRIQDFSSLLKTGAKSTTSGAFHCSGYNWFLQVIPMHKEAGAGTPYVALRLVPSQLSLVPGHTVHAVFELSIYNHTKGMYCGCKAATYNFDFKNTYSKERCLIPLQELLKSSAFLVDDSCVFAVEILKIDVSSPEKKAVVVQKKATIVQNLFVQSKGFIKGTYTWTMNNFLELDLKHFIQSPTFEVGGQKWYIGMYPRGDKYSTDCLSLYLYPDVSDELQLESKKVAVMTLSILDQKNGKHFTRTSGLWVCGQGWGWPNFLGLKKLKDPSGGYVVGSSCVVKADLTIVGSSNDG
;
A
#
# COMPACT_ATOMS: atom_id res chain seq x y z
N MET A 1 36.80 -0.43 -57.06
CA MET A 1 36.31 0.94 -57.35
C MET A 1 35.01 0.78 -58.11
N GLY A 2 33.82 1.24 -57.73
CA GLY A 2 33.32 2.04 -56.64
C GLY A 2 31.91 2.48 -57.07
N ASN A 3 30.95 2.45 -56.12
CA ASN A 3 29.67 3.20 -56.01
C ASN A 3 28.72 3.32 -57.23
N CYS A 4 27.39 3.17 -57.12
CA CYS A 4 26.47 3.79 -56.17
C CYS A 4 25.26 2.90 -55.92
N ARG A 5 24.97 2.59 -54.65
CA ARG A 5 23.63 2.21 -54.19
C ARG A 5 22.97 3.46 -53.61
N SER A 6 21.86 3.88 -54.21
CA SER A 6 20.94 4.84 -53.63
C SER A 6 20.32 4.22 -52.37
N SER A 7 20.72 4.71 -51.20
CA SER A 7 20.07 4.44 -49.92
C SER A 7 19.04 5.52 -49.66
N SER A 8 17.76 5.18 -49.81
CA SER A 8 16.65 5.94 -49.26
C SER A 8 16.60 5.68 -47.76
N HIS A 9 17.19 6.58 -46.96
CA HIS A 9 17.00 6.63 -45.52
C HIS A 9 15.54 7.01 -45.23
N ALA A 10 14.68 6.01 -45.02
CA ALA A 10 13.44 6.21 -44.30
C ALA A 10 13.79 6.48 -42.83
N LEU A 11 13.72 7.74 -42.42
CA LEU A 11 13.67 8.12 -41.01
C LEU A 11 12.38 7.51 -40.43
N LEU A 12 12.50 6.32 -39.83
CA LEU A 12 11.50 5.81 -38.89
C LEU A 12 11.46 6.76 -37.71
N GLY A 13 10.57 7.75 -37.79
CA GLY A 13 10.17 8.56 -36.66
C GLY A 13 9.80 7.61 -35.52
N LYS A 14 10.45 7.78 -34.36
CA LYS A 14 10.00 7.13 -33.14
C LYS A 14 8.50 7.43 -32.99
N PRO A 15 7.65 6.45 -32.65
CA PRO A 15 6.27 6.74 -32.33
C PRO A 15 6.31 7.71 -31.15
N GLN A 16 6.02 8.96 -31.44
CA GLN A 16 5.74 9.96 -30.45
C GLN A 16 4.43 9.50 -29.84
N VAL A 17 4.52 8.79 -28.71
CA VAL A 17 3.35 8.47 -27.90
C VAL A 17 2.81 9.82 -27.45
N VAL A 18 1.81 10.29 -28.19
CA VAL A 18 0.95 11.38 -27.76
C VAL A 18 0.31 10.86 -26.46
N PRO A 19 0.47 11.55 -25.32
CA PRO A 19 -0.30 11.20 -24.13
C PRO A 19 -1.77 11.32 -24.50
N ASP A 20 -2.56 10.26 -24.32
CA ASP A 20 -4.01 10.32 -24.49
C ASP A 20 -4.54 11.55 -23.74
N SER A 21 -5.04 12.53 -24.50
CA SER A 21 -5.38 13.86 -24.02
C SER A 21 -6.84 13.96 -23.55
N GLU A 22 -7.39 12.89 -22.97
CA GLU A 22 -8.72 12.89 -22.36
C GLU A 22 -8.69 12.18 -21.01
N TRP A 23 -9.12 12.88 -19.96
CA TRP A 23 -9.40 12.33 -18.63
C TRP A 23 -10.36 11.14 -18.73
N GLY A 24 -9.86 9.91 -18.57
CA GLY A 24 -10.61 8.66 -18.74
C GLY A 24 -11.58 8.31 -17.59
N ILE A 25 -12.02 9.30 -16.80
CA ILE A 25 -13.05 9.12 -15.77
C ILE A 25 -14.43 9.13 -16.44
N GLN A 26 -15.23 8.10 -16.18
CA GLN A 26 -16.60 8.02 -16.66
C GLN A 26 -17.58 8.10 -15.50
N ASP A 27 -18.72 8.76 -15.75
CA ASP A 27 -19.86 8.80 -14.86
C ASP A 27 -20.48 7.39 -14.76
N PHE A 28 -20.56 6.80 -13.57
CA PHE A 28 -21.10 5.45 -13.37
C PHE A 28 -22.63 5.39 -13.23
N GLY A 29 -23.29 6.54 -13.31
CA GLY A 29 -24.73 6.69 -13.09
C GLY A 29 -25.10 6.77 -11.60
N LYS A 30 -26.28 7.34 -11.32
CA LYS A 30 -26.78 7.56 -9.95
C LYS A 30 -27.16 6.27 -9.21
N THR A 31 -27.35 5.18 -9.93
CA THR A 31 -27.71 3.87 -9.38
C THR A 31 -26.49 3.02 -9.03
N HIS A 32 -25.27 3.46 -9.37
CA HIS A 32 -24.05 2.79 -8.98
C HIS A 32 -23.80 2.97 -7.49
N VAL A 33 -23.60 1.85 -6.80
CA VAL A 33 -23.35 1.79 -5.35
C VAL A 33 -22.11 0.92 -5.16
N PRO A 34 -20.99 1.49 -4.68
CA PRO A 34 -19.76 0.74 -4.47
C PRO A 34 -19.84 -0.12 -3.21
N GLY A 35 -19.10 -1.21 -3.17
CA GLY A 35 -18.99 -2.11 -2.02
C GLY A 35 -18.14 -1.53 -0.89
N PHE A 36 -17.20 -0.62 -1.19
CA PHE A 36 -16.41 0.10 -0.19
C PHE A 36 -16.26 1.58 -0.56
N GLU A 37 -16.58 2.45 0.39
CA GLU A 37 -16.42 3.90 0.35
C GLU A 37 -15.40 4.33 1.40
N TRP A 38 -14.43 5.14 0.99
CA TRP A 38 -13.37 5.65 1.84
C TRP A 38 -13.30 7.17 1.78
N ARG A 39 -13.71 7.80 2.88
CA ARG A 39 -13.67 9.25 3.04
C ARG A 39 -12.36 9.66 3.70
N ILE A 40 -11.56 10.42 2.97
CA ILE A 40 -10.36 11.06 3.50
C ILE A 40 -10.71 12.50 3.83
N GLN A 41 -10.76 12.80 5.13
CA GLN A 41 -10.90 14.16 5.65
C GLN A 41 -9.52 14.79 5.81
N ASP A 42 -9.48 16.12 5.71
CA ASP A 42 -8.24 16.91 5.72
C ASP A 42 -7.25 16.45 4.63
N PHE A 43 -7.72 16.34 3.38
CA PHE A 43 -6.91 15.90 2.24
C PHE A 43 -5.66 16.78 2.04
N SER A 44 -5.75 18.07 2.33
CA SER A 44 -4.58 18.95 2.33
C SER A 44 -3.52 18.54 3.37
N SER A 45 -3.94 18.05 4.54
CA SER A 45 -3.05 17.52 5.58
C SER A 45 -2.38 16.22 5.13
N LEU A 46 -3.12 15.35 4.42
CA LEU A 46 -2.54 14.17 3.80
C LEU A 46 -1.37 14.51 2.88
N LEU A 47 -1.53 15.52 2.01
CA LEU A 47 -0.45 15.97 1.12
C LEU A 47 0.77 16.50 1.89
N LYS A 48 0.55 17.22 2.99
CA LYS A 48 1.60 17.76 3.86
C LYS A 48 2.41 16.69 4.59
N THR A 49 1.86 15.49 4.78
CA THR A 49 2.63 14.37 5.38
C THR A 49 3.83 13.95 4.53
N GLY A 50 3.80 14.24 3.23
CA GLY A 50 4.83 13.80 2.28
C GLY A 50 4.83 12.29 1.99
N ALA A 51 3.85 11.55 2.51
CA ALA A 51 3.76 10.12 2.28
C ALA A 51 3.42 9.79 0.82
N LYS A 52 4.03 8.73 0.32
CA LYS A 52 3.86 8.29 -1.08
C LYS A 52 2.48 7.72 -1.36
N SER A 53 1.85 7.13 -0.36
CA SER A 53 0.51 6.54 -0.46
C SER A 53 -0.17 6.51 0.91
N THR A 54 -1.48 6.27 0.89
CA THR A 54 -2.30 6.01 2.07
C THR A 54 -3.15 4.78 1.79
N THR A 55 -3.14 3.82 2.71
CA THR A 55 -3.90 2.57 2.63
C THR A 55 -5.05 2.61 3.63
N SER A 56 -6.25 2.22 3.19
CA SER A 56 -7.43 2.06 4.03
C SER A 56 -7.24 0.98 5.10
N GLY A 57 -8.21 0.85 6.01
CA GLY A 57 -8.41 -0.39 6.76
C GLY A 57 -8.91 -1.51 5.86
N ALA A 58 -8.83 -2.74 6.36
CA ALA A 58 -9.27 -3.93 5.62
C ALA A 58 -10.79 -3.92 5.46
N PHE A 59 -11.28 -4.17 4.25
CA PHE A 59 -12.68 -4.46 3.98
C PHE A 59 -12.82 -5.87 3.39
N HIS A 60 -13.86 -6.59 3.79
CA HIS A 60 -14.04 -7.99 3.41
C HIS A 60 -14.95 -8.11 2.19
N CYS A 61 -14.49 -8.79 1.15
CA CYS A 61 -15.30 -9.13 -0.02
C CYS A 61 -14.96 -10.54 -0.53
N SER A 62 -16.00 -11.38 -0.64
CA SER A 62 -15.94 -12.72 -1.24
C SER A 62 -14.84 -13.63 -0.68
N GLY A 63 -14.67 -13.65 0.64
CA GLY A 63 -13.69 -14.51 1.30
C GLY A 63 -12.28 -13.91 1.41
N TYR A 64 -12.06 -12.72 0.86
CA TYR A 64 -10.77 -12.03 0.91
C TYR A 64 -10.90 -10.69 1.63
N ASN A 65 -9.84 -10.32 2.34
CA ASN A 65 -9.70 -8.97 2.86
C ASN A 65 -8.92 -8.13 1.84
N TRP A 66 -9.41 -6.93 1.58
CA TRP A 66 -8.85 -5.99 0.60
C TRP A 66 -8.58 -4.64 1.26
N PHE A 67 -7.74 -3.86 0.62
CA PHE A 67 -7.48 -2.46 0.95
C PHE A 67 -7.59 -1.63 -0.32
N LEU A 68 -8.12 -0.42 -0.14
CA LEU A 68 -8.02 0.63 -1.14
C LEU A 68 -6.79 1.47 -0.81
N GLN A 69 -5.92 1.69 -1.79
CA GLN A 69 -4.78 2.57 -1.64
C GLN A 69 -4.89 3.79 -2.55
N VAL A 70 -4.72 4.97 -1.96
CA VAL A 70 -4.62 6.26 -2.64
C VAL A 70 -3.15 6.63 -2.79
N ILE A 71 -2.74 7.03 -3.99
CA ILE A 71 -1.44 7.63 -4.31
C ILE A 71 -1.70 9.09 -4.72
N PRO A 72 -1.60 10.06 -3.80
CA PRO A 72 -2.04 11.44 -4.06
C PRO A 72 -1.21 12.19 -5.11
N MET A 73 0.06 11.81 -5.27
CA MET A 73 1.03 12.49 -6.15
C MET A 73 1.66 11.51 -7.15
N HIS A 74 0.85 10.65 -7.77
CA HIS A 74 1.32 9.72 -8.78
C HIS A 74 1.84 10.47 -10.00
N LYS A 75 3.02 10.08 -10.53
CA LYS A 75 3.59 10.66 -11.75
C LYS A 75 3.85 9.54 -12.74
N GLU A 76 3.15 9.57 -13.87
CA GLU A 76 3.45 8.71 -15.00
C GLU A 76 4.69 9.21 -15.74
N ALA A 77 5.41 8.29 -16.40
CA ALA A 77 6.59 8.65 -17.17
C ALA A 77 6.21 9.59 -18.31
N GLY A 78 6.81 10.79 -18.34
CA GLY A 78 6.51 11.81 -19.35
C GLY A 78 5.35 12.75 -18.99
N ALA A 79 4.62 12.50 -17.90
CA ALA A 79 3.57 13.40 -17.44
C ALA A 79 4.17 14.62 -16.70
N GLY A 80 3.75 15.83 -17.10
CA GLY A 80 4.17 17.07 -16.44
C GLY A 80 3.48 17.34 -15.09
N THR A 81 2.26 16.83 -14.91
CA THR A 81 1.41 17.09 -13.73
C THR A 81 1.13 15.78 -12.98
N PRO A 82 1.23 15.75 -11.64
CA PRO A 82 0.86 14.57 -10.87
C PRO A 82 -0.65 14.34 -10.84
N TYR A 83 -1.02 13.07 -10.70
CA TYR A 83 -2.39 12.57 -10.63
C TYR A 83 -2.67 11.99 -9.25
N VAL A 84 -3.93 12.06 -8.82
CA VAL A 84 -4.42 11.17 -7.77
C VAL A 84 -4.74 9.84 -8.43
N ALA A 85 -4.05 8.79 -8.00
CA ALA A 85 -4.25 7.44 -8.50
C ALA A 85 -4.75 6.51 -7.39
N LEU A 86 -5.54 5.51 -7.77
CA LEU A 86 -6.01 4.45 -6.87
C LEU A 86 -5.43 3.10 -7.29
N ARG A 87 -5.33 2.18 -6.34
CA ARG A 87 -5.13 0.75 -6.63
C ARG A 87 -5.76 -0.12 -5.56
N LEU A 88 -6.12 -1.33 -5.97
CA LEU A 88 -6.65 -2.37 -5.10
C LEU A 88 -5.51 -3.26 -4.59
N VAL A 89 -5.54 -3.59 -3.30
CA VAL A 89 -4.49 -4.36 -2.63
C VAL A 89 -5.14 -5.48 -1.82
N PRO A 90 -4.93 -6.77 -2.12
CA PRO A 90 -5.37 -7.85 -1.24
C PRO A 90 -4.54 -7.86 0.04
N SER A 91 -5.17 -8.24 1.15
CA SER A 91 -4.42 -8.66 2.33
C SER A 91 -3.66 -9.92 2.00
N GLN A 92 -2.34 -9.85 2.17
CA GLN A 92 -1.48 -11.00 2.00
C GLN A 92 -1.92 -12.16 2.90
N LEU A 93 -2.48 -11.87 4.08
CA LEU A 93 -2.99 -12.89 5.02
C LEU A 93 -4.12 -13.73 4.42
N SER A 94 -4.90 -13.16 3.49
CA SER A 94 -6.00 -13.84 2.81
C SER A 94 -5.57 -14.59 1.55
N LEU A 95 -4.32 -14.46 1.10
CA LEU A 95 -3.82 -15.18 -0.08
C LEU A 95 -3.31 -16.58 0.30
N VAL A 96 -3.55 -17.55 -0.60
CA VAL A 96 -3.11 -18.95 -0.47
C VAL A 96 -1.98 -19.26 -1.45
N PRO A 97 -0.84 -19.84 -1.02
CA PRO A 97 0.27 -20.14 -1.93
C PRO A 97 -0.17 -21.03 -3.09
N GLY A 98 0.24 -20.68 -4.31
CA GLY A 98 -0.12 -21.42 -5.53
C GLY A 98 -1.50 -21.10 -6.10
N HIS A 99 -2.33 -20.29 -5.42
CA HIS A 99 -3.57 -19.77 -5.98
C HIS A 99 -3.34 -18.42 -6.68
N THR A 100 -4.12 -18.15 -7.72
CA THR A 100 -4.24 -16.81 -8.32
C THR A 100 -5.69 -16.35 -8.22
N VAL A 101 -5.88 -15.16 -7.66
CA VAL A 101 -7.17 -14.50 -7.50
C VAL A 101 -7.34 -13.53 -8.66
N HIS A 102 -8.23 -13.85 -9.59
CA HIS A 102 -8.60 -13.02 -10.73
C HIS A 102 -9.75 -12.12 -10.29
N ALA A 103 -9.49 -10.84 -10.08
CA ALA A 103 -10.53 -9.89 -9.66
C ALA A 103 -10.86 -8.90 -10.78
N VAL A 104 -12.16 -8.63 -10.95
CA VAL A 104 -12.69 -7.56 -11.79
C VAL A 104 -13.25 -6.49 -10.86
N PHE A 105 -12.75 -5.26 -10.96
CA PHE A 105 -13.12 -4.19 -10.04
C PHE A 105 -13.10 -2.82 -10.71
N GLU A 106 -13.83 -1.88 -10.11
CA GLU A 106 -13.95 -0.48 -10.52
C GLU A 106 -13.38 0.41 -9.42
N LEU A 107 -12.69 1.48 -9.81
CA LEU A 107 -12.09 2.46 -8.91
C LEU A 107 -12.67 3.84 -9.23
N SER A 108 -13.16 4.56 -8.22
CA SER A 108 -13.90 5.80 -8.44
C SER A 108 -13.68 6.86 -7.36
N ILE A 109 -14.07 8.08 -7.68
CA ILE A 109 -14.18 9.24 -6.78
C ILE A 109 -15.63 9.75 -6.82
N TYR A 110 -16.15 10.21 -5.69
CA TYR A 110 -17.51 10.73 -5.60
C TYR A 110 -17.58 12.20 -6.04
N ASN A 111 -18.54 12.51 -6.92
CA ASN A 111 -18.89 13.86 -7.31
C ASN A 111 -20.09 14.34 -6.47
N HIS A 112 -19.83 15.21 -5.50
CA HIS A 112 -20.83 15.74 -4.58
C HIS A 112 -21.89 16.61 -5.27
N THR A 113 -21.53 17.33 -6.33
CA THR A 113 -22.47 18.19 -7.07
C THR A 113 -23.48 17.36 -7.88
N LYS A 114 -23.01 16.28 -8.51
CA LYS A 114 -23.86 15.38 -9.30
C LYS A 114 -24.55 14.31 -8.46
N GLY A 115 -24.04 14.03 -7.26
CA GLY A 115 -24.52 12.98 -6.37
C GLY A 115 -24.22 11.57 -6.91
N MET A 116 -23.05 11.37 -7.51
CA MET A 116 -22.70 10.10 -8.17
C MET A 116 -21.19 9.86 -8.25
N TYR A 117 -20.80 8.61 -8.50
CA TYR A 117 -19.41 8.21 -8.68
C TYR A 117 -18.93 8.39 -10.11
N CYS A 118 -17.68 8.80 -10.24
CA CYS A 118 -16.97 8.90 -11.51
C CYS A 118 -15.65 8.12 -11.38
N GLY A 119 -15.33 7.21 -12.31
CA GLY A 119 -14.12 6.40 -12.18
C GLY A 119 -13.60 5.72 -13.45
N CYS A 120 -12.62 4.86 -13.26
CA CYS A 120 -12.10 3.99 -14.32
C CYS A 120 -12.99 2.76 -14.48
N LYS A 121 -13.32 2.41 -15.73
CA LYS A 121 -14.05 1.16 -16.05
C LYS A 121 -13.39 -0.07 -15.43
N ALA A 122 -14.22 -1.11 -15.27
CA ALA A 122 -13.85 -2.43 -14.77
C ALA A 122 -12.48 -2.89 -15.30
N ALA A 123 -11.56 -3.11 -14.38
CA ALA A 123 -10.23 -3.63 -14.63
C ALA A 123 -10.12 -5.07 -14.14
N THR A 124 -9.54 -5.94 -14.96
CA THR A 124 -9.16 -7.28 -14.52
C THR A 124 -7.72 -7.28 -14.05
N TYR A 125 -7.46 -7.87 -12.89
CA TYR A 125 -6.10 -8.05 -12.39
C TYR A 125 -5.95 -9.39 -11.67
N ASN A 126 -4.76 -9.97 -11.81
CA ASN A 126 -4.41 -11.25 -11.21
C ASN A 126 -3.56 -10.99 -9.97
N PHE A 127 -4.09 -11.39 -8.83
CA PHE A 127 -3.42 -11.26 -7.55
C PHE A 127 -2.89 -12.61 -7.10
N ASP A 128 -1.64 -12.61 -6.66
CA ASP A 128 -0.97 -13.78 -6.10
C ASP A 128 0.14 -13.31 -5.14
N PHE A 129 0.98 -14.23 -4.70
CA PHE A 129 2.05 -13.96 -3.74
C PHE A 129 3.13 -13.01 -4.27
N LYS A 130 3.26 -12.89 -5.59
CA LYS A 130 4.19 -11.97 -6.27
C LYS A 130 3.48 -10.68 -6.67
N ASN A 131 2.20 -10.76 -7.02
CA ASN A 131 1.38 -9.66 -7.49
C ASN A 131 0.40 -9.21 -6.39
N THR A 132 0.90 -8.45 -5.41
CA THR A 132 0.15 -8.08 -4.19
C THR A 132 -0.53 -6.72 -4.25
N TYR A 133 -0.63 -6.10 -5.42
CA TYR A 133 -1.38 -4.87 -5.68
C TYR A 133 -1.69 -4.75 -7.17
N SER A 134 -2.78 -4.08 -7.52
CA SER A 134 -3.10 -3.80 -8.93
C SER A 134 -2.21 -2.68 -9.47
N LYS A 135 -2.14 -2.55 -10.81
CA LYS A 135 -1.60 -1.35 -11.44
C LYS A 135 -2.31 -0.11 -10.92
N GLU A 136 -1.56 0.98 -10.72
CA GLU A 136 -2.11 2.30 -10.41
C GLU A 136 -3.05 2.77 -11.53
N ARG A 137 -4.20 3.30 -11.14
CA ARG A 137 -5.18 3.90 -12.05
C ARG A 137 -5.34 5.37 -11.72
N CYS A 138 -4.84 6.22 -12.60
CA CYS A 138 -4.99 7.66 -12.54
C CYS A 138 -6.48 8.04 -12.66
N LEU A 139 -6.97 8.79 -11.68
CA LEU A 139 -8.32 9.36 -11.71
C LEU A 139 -8.26 10.79 -12.27
N ILE A 140 -7.83 11.74 -11.45
CA ILE A 140 -7.95 13.18 -11.66
C ILE A 140 -6.55 13.81 -11.46
N PRO A 141 -6.13 14.86 -12.20
CA PRO A 141 -4.87 15.48 -11.88
C PRO A 141 -5.03 16.14 -10.52
N LEU A 142 -3.96 16.12 -9.74
CA LEU A 142 -3.98 16.68 -8.41
C LEU A 142 -4.42 18.16 -8.43
N GLN A 143 -3.97 18.92 -9.42
CA GLN A 143 -4.31 20.35 -9.52
C GLN A 143 -5.79 20.61 -9.83
N GLU A 144 -6.47 19.76 -10.60
CA GLU A 144 -7.92 19.93 -10.84
C GLU A 144 -8.72 19.47 -9.62
N LEU A 145 -8.31 18.38 -8.95
CA LEU A 145 -8.93 17.96 -7.69
C LEU A 145 -8.90 19.08 -6.65
N LEU A 146 -7.73 19.69 -6.45
CA LEU A 146 -7.54 20.78 -5.48
C LEU A 146 -8.34 22.05 -5.78
N LYS A 147 -8.85 22.20 -7.02
CA LYS A 147 -9.69 23.33 -7.43
C LYS A 147 -11.17 22.96 -7.54
N SER A 148 -11.51 21.67 -7.41
CA SER A 148 -12.86 21.18 -7.69
C SER A 148 -13.72 21.16 -6.44
N SER A 149 -14.70 22.06 -6.38
CA SER A 149 -15.77 22.01 -5.36
C SER A 149 -16.73 20.83 -5.53
N ALA A 150 -16.60 20.05 -6.62
CA ALA A 150 -17.41 18.86 -6.84
C ALA A 150 -16.78 17.60 -6.24
N PHE A 151 -15.45 17.55 -6.14
CA PHE A 151 -14.70 16.36 -5.68
C PHE A 151 -13.97 16.58 -4.34
N LEU A 152 -13.66 17.83 -3.99
CA LEU A 152 -13.05 18.22 -2.72
C LEU A 152 -14.01 19.18 -1.99
N VAL A 153 -14.81 18.63 -1.07
CA VAL A 153 -15.79 19.40 -0.28
C VAL A 153 -15.33 19.39 1.17
N ASP A 154 -15.22 20.56 1.80
CA ASP A 154 -14.73 20.71 3.18
C ASP A 154 -13.38 19.99 3.42
N ASP A 155 -12.43 20.19 2.49
CA ASP A 155 -11.13 19.51 2.43
C ASP A 155 -11.22 17.97 2.50
N SER A 156 -12.34 17.40 2.05
CA SER A 156 -12.61 15.97 2.09
C SER A 156 -12.82 15.40 0.69
N CYS A 157 -12.20 14.26 0.44
CA CYS A 157 -12.38 13.45 -0.77
C CYS A 157 -13.03 12.12 -0.40
N VAL A 158 -13.91 11.62 -1.27
CA VAL A 158 -14.50 10.28 -1.12
C VAL A 158 -14.07 9.42 -2.30
N PHE A 159 -13.29 8.39 -2.01
CA PHE A 159 -12.83 7.38 -2.96
C PHE A 159 -13.60 6.10 -2.75
N ALA A 160 -13.78 5.29 -3.80
CA ALA A 160 -14.50 4.04 -3.69
C ALA A 160 -13.95 2.94 -4.58
N VAL A 161 -14.32 1.71 -4.23
CA VAL A 161 -14.06 0.52 -5.02
C VAL A 161 -15.27 -0.39 -5.02
N GLU A 162 -15.60 -0.91 -6.19
CA GLU A 162 -16.56 -2.00 -6.36
C GLU A 162 -15.84 -3.22 -6.93
N ILE A 163 -15.95 -4.36 -6.24
CA ILE A 163 -15.43 -5.64 -6.74
C ILE A 163 -16.58 -6.37 -7.39
N LEU A 164 -16.57 -6.42 -8.72
CA LEU A 164 -17.65 -6.98 -9.54
C LEU A 164 -17.59 -8.50 -9.62
N LYS A 165 -16.37 -9.06 -9.65
CA LYS A 165 -16.15 -10.51 -9.81
C LYS A 165 -14.83 -10.93 -9.18
N ILE A 166 -14.82 -12.11 -8.56
CA ILE A 166 -13.60 -12.81 -8.14
C ILE A 166 -13.67 -14.26 -8.63
N ASP A 167 -12.71 -14.67 -9.43
CA ASP A 167 -12.47 -16.07 -9.79
C ASP A 167 -11.14 -16.52 -9.19
N VAL A 168 -11.06 -17.74 -8.66
CA VAL A 168 -9.82 -18.28 -8.09
C VAL A 168 -9.35 -19.43 -8.96
N SER A 169 -8.14 -19.33 -9.51
CA SER A 169 -7.49 -20.49 -10.12
C SER A 169 -6.74 -21.25 -9.03
N SER A 170 -7.28 -22.40 -8.65
CA SER A 170 -6.74 -23.36 -7.68
C SER A 170 -6.61 -24.75 -8.32
N PRO A 171 -5.75 -25.64 -7.79
CA PRO A 171 -5.67 -27.04 -8.23
C PRO A 171 -7.03 -27.77 -8.17
N GLU A 172 -7.86 -27.42 -7.18
CA GLU A 172 -9.26 -27.81 -7.09
C GLU A 172 -10.13 -26.63 -7.53
N LYS A 173 -10.70 -26.64 -8.74
CA LYS A 173 -11.51 -25.52 -9.25
C LYS A 173 -12.69 -25.22 -8.31
N LYS A 174 -12.70 -24.04 -7.68
CA LYS A 174 -13.89 -23.50 -6.99
C LYS A 174 -14.14 -22.07 -7.48
N ALA A 175 -15.28 -21.88 -8.15
CA ALA A 175 -15.78 -20.55 -8.45
C ALA A 175 -16.37 -19.95 -7.16
N VAL A 176 -16.01 -18.71 -6.83
CA VAL A 176 -16.60 -17.98 -5.71
C VAL A 176 -17.57 -16.96 -6.29
N VAL A 177 -18.85 -17.08 -5.96
CA VAL A 177 -19.85 -16.08 -6.37
C VAL A 177 -19.71 -14.86 -5.46
N VAL A 178 -19.50 -13.68 -6.06
CA VAL A 178 -19.54 -12.41 -5.32
C VAL A 178 -20.99 -12.11 -4.97
N GLN A 179 -21.32 -12.19 -3.67
CA GLN A 179 -22.60 -11.72 -3.18
C GLN A 179 -22.52 -10.22 -2.90
N LYS A 180 -23.40 -9.44 -3.53
CA LYS A 180 -23.50 -8.00 -3.29
C LYS A 180 -23.94 -7.77 -1.84
N LYS A 181 -23.04 -7.20 -1.03
CA LYS A 181 -23.28 -6.82 0.37
C LYS A 181 -23.55 -5.32 0.48
N ALA A 182 -23.94 -4.88 1.67
CA ALA A 182 -24.03 -3.46 2.00
C ALA A 182 -22.67 -2.76 1.79
N THR A 183 -22.71 -1.50 1.38
CA THR A 183 -21.53 -0.64 1.27
C THR A 183 -20.88 -0.48 2.64
N ILE A 184 -19.59 -0.77 2.71
CA ILE A 184 -18.77 -0.49 3.89
C ILE A 184 -18.22 0.92 3.75
N VAL A 185 -18.46 1.78 4.75
CA VAL A 185 -17.94 3.15 4.79
C VAL A 185 -16.84 3.23 5.82
N GLN A 186 -15.72 3.86 5.46
CA GLN A 186 -14.64 4.16 6.38
C GLN A 186 -14.26 5.63 6.27
N ASN A 187 -14.06 6.27 7.41
CA ASN A 187 -13.50 7.62 7.49
C ASN A 187 -12.03 7.58 7.93
N LEU A 188 -11.24 8.45 7.33
CA LEU A 188 -9.85 8.71 7.68
C LEU A 188 -9.71 10.19 8.04
N PHE A 189 -9.18 10.46 9.22
CA PHE A 189 -8.89 11.81 9.71
C PHE A 189 -7.38 11.98 9.76
N VAL A 190 -6.84 12.95 9.03
CA VAL A 190 -5.40 13.21 8.98
C VAL A 190 -5.10 14.55 9.63
N GLN A 191 -4.33 14.52 10.71
CA GLN A 191 -3.95 15.73 11.42
C GLN A 191 -2.96 16.55 10.59
N SER A 192 -3.00 17.88 10.75
CA SER A 192 -2.03 18.79 10.13
C SER A 192 -0.78 19.04 10.99
N LYS A 193 -0.87 18.77 12.29
CA LYS A 193 0.17 19.04 13.30
C LYS A 193 -0.05 18.14 14.53
N GLY A 194 0.90 18.14 15.45
CA GLY A 194 0.78 17.38 16.70
C GLY A 194 1.02 15.88 16.54
N PHE A 195 1.74 15.48 15.49
CA PHE A 195 2.08 14.07 15.26
C PHE A 195 2.83 13.47 16.43
N ILE A 196 2.38 12.31 16.88
CA ILE A 196 3.05 11.57 17.94
C ILE A 196 4.14 10.73 17.29
N LYS A 197 5.39 10.98 17.66
CA LYS A 197 6.55 10.25 17.17
C LYS A 197 7.10 9.35 18.27
N GLY A 198 7.49 8.15 17.89
CA GLY A 198 8.18 7.22 18.78
C GLY A 198 9.25 6.46 18.02
N THR A 199 10.28 6.06 18.75
CA THR A 199 11.40 5.28 18.22
C THR A 199 11.66 4.12 19.16
N TYR A 200 11.90 2.95 18.58
CA TYR A 200 12.29 1.77 19.31
C TYR A 200 13.47 1.08 18.62
N THR A 201 14.43 0.60 19.41
CA THR A 201 15.61 -0.11 18.92
C THR A 201 15.66 -1.47 19.59
N TRP A 202 15.68 -2.52 18.78
CA TRP A 202 15.79 -3.91 19.20
C TRP A 202 17.18 -4.44 18.86
N THR A 203 18.00 -4.64 19.90
CA THR A 203 19.33 -5.24 19.79
C THR A 203 19.26 -6.71 20.13
N MET A 204 19.63 -7.56 19.18
CA MET A 204 19.75 -9.01 19.35
C MET A 204 21.23 -9.38 19.39
N ASN A 205 21.72 -9.86 20.54
CA ASN A 205 23.13 -10.26 20.68
C ASN A 205 23.40 -11.72 20.29
N ASN A 206 22.34 -12.51 20.07
CA ASN A 206 22.39 -13.93 19.69
C ASN A 206 21.66 -14.20 18.36
N PHE A 207 21.75 -13.29 17.40
CA PHE A 207 21.04 -13.37 16.12
C PHE A 207 21.31 -14.68 15.37
N LEU A 208 22.51 -15.27 15.45
CA LEU A 208 22.81 -16.54 14.79
C LEU A 208 21.97 -17.71 15.30
N GLU A 209 21.62 -17.72 16.59
CA GLU A 209 20.69 -18.70 17.17
C GLU A 209 19.24 -18.39 16.78
N LEU A 210 18.89 -17.10 16.77
CA LEU A 210 17.55 -16.64 16.40
C LEU A 210 17.25 -16.86 14.91
N ASP A 211 18.27 -16.82 14.03
CA ASP A 211 18.17 -17.09 12.59
C ASP A 211 17.76 -18.55 12.26
N LEU A 212 17.77 -19.43 13.26
CA LEU A 212 17.26 -20.80 13.15
C LEU A 212 15.75 -20.88 13.43
N LYS A 213 15.17 -19.87 14.09
CA LYS A 213 13.74 -19.82 14.39
C LYS A 213 12.99 -19.31 13.17
N HIS A 214 11.78 -19.85 12.96
CA HIS A 214 10.91 -19.38 11.88
C HIS A 214 10.45 -17.94 12.12
N PHE A 215 10.07 -17.62 13.35
CA PHE A 215 9.59 -16.31 13.76
C PHE A 215 10.20 -15.91 15.11
N ILE A 216 10.53 -14.63 15.23
CA ILE A 216 10.98 -14.00 16.47
C ILE A 216 10.29 -12.64 16.62
N GLN A 217 10.07 -12.22 17.87
CA GLN A 217 9.46 -10.93 18.19
C GLN A 217 10.34 -10.15 19.17
N SER A 218 10.31 -8.83 19.04
CA SER A 218 10.89 -7.93 20.04
C SER A 218 10.04 -7.90 21.31
N PRO A 219 10.59 -7.38 22.44
CA PRO A 219 9.76 -6.84 23.50
C PRO A 219 8.76 -5.80 22.97
N THR A 220 7.65 -5.65 23.67
CA THR A 220 6.63 -4.66 23.34
C THR A 220 7.11 -3.26 23.74
N PHE A 221 6.67 -2.25 22.99
CA PHE A 221 6.97 -0.85 23.23
C PHE A 221 5.74 0.01 22.91
N GLU A 222 5.63 1.19 23.51
CA GLU A 222 4.45 2.04 23.37
C GLU A 222 4.75 3.29 22.56
N VAL A 223 3.85 3.63 21.64
CA VAL A 223 3.84 4.89 20.91
C VAL A 223 2.39 5.33 20.72
N GLY A 224 2.07 6.55 21.16
CA GLY A 224 0.73 7.13 21.01
C GLY A 224 -0.37 6.37 21.75
N GLY A 225 -0.03 5.79 22.92
CA GLY A 225 -0.96 5.02 23.75
C GLY A 225 -1.29 3.62 23.20
N GLN A 226 -0.61 3.18 22.14
CA GLN A 226 -0.74 1.84 21.58
C GLN A 226 0.56 1.07 21.83
N LYS A 227 0.44 -0.19 22.26
CA LYS A 227 1.56 -1.13 22.34
C LYS A 227 1.82 -1.76 20.97
N TRP A 228 3.10 -1.93 20.66
CA TRP A 228 3.61 -2.45 19.40
C TRP A 228 4.73 -3.46 19.66
N TYR A 229 4.99 -4.33 18.69
CA TYR A 229 6.21 -5.11 18.65
C TYR A 229 6.70 -5.28 17.21
N ILE A 230 8.01 -5.48 17.06
CA ILE A 230 8.62 -5.83 15.78
C ILE A 230 8.58 -7.36 15.66
N GLY A 231 7.99 -7.87 14.58
CA GLY A 231 8.06 -9.28 14.21
C GLY A 231 9.04 -9.48 13.06
N MET A 232 9.90 -10.48 13.18
CA MET A 232 10.89 -10.82 12.18
C MET A 232 10.81 -12.31 11.82
N TYR A 233 10.90 -12.58 10.52
CA TYR A 233 11.15 -13.92 9.99
C TYR A 233 12.56 -13.91 9.39
N PRO A 234 13.58 -14.39 10.13
CA PRO A 234 14.99 -14.20 9.76
C PRO A 234 15.34 -14.76 8.38
N ARG A 235 14.67 -15.85 7.97
CA ARG A 235 14.84 -16.53 6.68
C ARG A 235 13.63 -16.38 5.75
N GLY A 236 12.78 -15.41 6.06
CA GLY A 236 11.56 -15.13 5.34
C GLY A 236 10.34 -15.91 5.85
N ASP A 237 9.18 -15.47 5.38
CA ASP A 237 7.87 -16.02 5.73
C ASP A 237 7.26 -16.78 4.53
N LYS A 238 5.94 -17.04 4.56
CA LYS A 238 5.27 -17.70 3.44
C LYS A 238 5.26 -16.90 2.12
N TYR A 239 5.64 -15.63 2.14
CA TYR A 239 5.67 -14.72 0.97
C TYR A 239 7.10 -14.43 0.47
N SER A 240 8.12 -14.76 1.25
CA SER A 240 9.53 -14.60 0.87
C SER A 240 10.37 -15.74 1.42
N THR A 241 11.16 -16.39 0.58
CA THR A 241 12.02 -17.52 0.99
C THR A 241 13.51 -17.22 0.94
N ASP A 242 13.90 -16.05 0.43
CA ASP A 242 15.30 -15.65 0.23
C ASP A 242 15.65 -14.26 0.79
N CYS A 243 14.70 -13.64 1.49
CA CYS A 243 14.88 -12.39 2.21
C CYS A 243 14.46 -12.56 3.67
N LEU A 244 15.03 -11.74 4.54
CA LEU A 244 14.48 -11.49 5.86
C LEU A 244 13.18 -10.70 5.70
N SER A 245 12.12 -11.15 6.37
CA SER A 245 10.86 -10.40 6.48
C SER A 245 10.81 -9.61 7.77
N LEU A 246 10.31 -8.38 7.71
CA LEU A 246 10.23 -7.48 8.86
C LEU A 246 8.89 -6.73 8.89
N TYR A 247 8.23 -6.77 10.04
CA TYR A 247 6.91 -6.21 10.24
C TYR A 247 6.81 -5.51 11.59
N LEU A 248 5.92 -4.53 11.65
CA LEU A 248 5.45 -3.92 12.89
C LEU A 248 4.02 -4.40 13.14
N TYR A 249 3.77 -4.91 14.33
CA TYR A 249 2.47 -5.40 14.76
C TYR A 249 1.93 -4.53 15.90
N PRO A 250 0.64 -4.15 15.87
CA PRO A 250 -0.02 -3.70 17.08
C PRO A 250 -0.15 -4.90 18.04
N ASP A 251 0.10 -4.67 19.32
CA ASP A 251 -0.19 -5.64 20.36
C ASP A 251 -1.68 -5.55 20.71
N VAL A 252 -2.44 -6.52 20.19
CA VAL A 252 -3.90 -6.61 20.29
C VAL A 252 -4.35 -7.06 21.69
N SER A 253 -3.42 -7.50 22.55
CA SER A 253 -3.75 -7.97 23.91
C SER A 253 -4.35 -6.89 24.81
N ASP A 254 -4.16 -5.61 24.44
CA ASP A 254 -4.65 -4.42 25.15
C ASP A 254 -5.77 -3.68 24.41
N GLU A 255 -6.36 -4.27 23.35
CA GLU A 255 -7.50 -3.68 22.65
C GLU A 255 -8.77 -3.75 23.51
N LEU A 256 -8.85 -2.90 24.53
CA LEU A 256 -10.12 -2.24 24.81
C LEU A 256 -10.59 -1.66 23.49
N GLN A 257 -11.78 -2.06 23.05
CA GLN A 257 -12.37 -1.72 21.75
C GLN A 257 -12.29 -0.22 21.48
N LEU A 258 -11.20 0.22 20.86
CA LEU A 258 -11.01 1.61 20.53
C LEU A 258 -11.92 1.89 19.35
N GLU A 259 -12.92 2.76 19.53
CA GLU A 259 -13.88 3.14 18.48
C GLU A 259 -13.20 3.69 17.21
N SER A 260 -11.92 4.08 17.32
CA SER A 260 -11.09 4.54 16.21
C SER A 260 -9.72 3.85 16.20
N LYS A 261 -9.30 3.37 15.03
CA LYS A 261 -7.95 2.86 14.76
C LYS A 261 -6.98 4.02 14.55
N LYS A 262 -5.71 3.86 14.94
CA LYS A 262 -4.67 4.87 14.64
C LYS A 262 -4.27 4.83 13.17
N VAL A 263 -3.77 5.95 12.64
CA VAL A 263 -3.18 6.04 11.31
C VAL A 263 -1.72 6.44 11.47
N ALA A 264 -0.82 5.70 10.86
CA ALA A 264 0.61 5.89 11.09
C ALA A 264 1.46 5.81 9.81
N VAL A 265 2.67 6.36 9.91
CA VAL A 265 3.80 6.14 9.01
C VAL A 265 4.90 5.44 9.83
N MET A 266 5.47 4.34 9.32
CA MET A 266 6.60 3.66 9.96
C MET A 266 7.80 3.66 9.04
N THR A 267 8.95 3.67 9.67
CA THR A 267 10.23 3.36 9.07
C THR A 267 10.86 2.22 9.86
N LEU A 268 11.18 1.12 9.17
CA LEU A 268 11.94 0.03 9.73
C LEU A 268 13.35 0.02 9.13
N SER A 269 14.35 -0.22 9.98
CA SER A 269 15.75 -0.24 9.58
C SER A 269 16.49 -1.43 10.20
N ILE A 270 17.42 -2.02 9.44
CA ILE A 270 18.49 -2.87 9.99
C ILE A 270 19.78 -2.04 9.96
N LEU A 271 20.41 -1.87 11.11
CA LEU A 271 21.55 -0.99 11.25
C LEU A 271 22.83 -1.69 10.79
N ASP A 272 23.52 -1.08 9.84
CA ASP A 272 24.94 -1.34 9.59
C ASP A 272 25.76 -0.79 10.77
N GLN A 273 26.38 -1.69 11.52
CA GLN A 273 27.16 -1.43 12.73
C GLN A 273 28.63 -1.09 12.44
N LYS A 274 29.08 -1.12 11.17
CA LYS A 274 30.47 -0.85 10.78
C LYS A 274 30.62 0.46 10.00
N ASN A 275 29.75 0.70 9.01
CA ASN A 275 29.91 1.81 8.07
C ASN A 275 28.80 2.86 8.16
N GLY A 276 27.80 2.65 9.03
CA GLY A 276 26.65 3.54 9.18
C GLY A 276 25.66 3.52 7.99
N LYS A 277 25.85 2.63 7.00
CA LYS A 277 24.96 2.49 5.83
C LYS A 277 23.77 1.58 6.12
N HIS A 278 22.88 2.05 6.99
CA HIS A 278 21.69 1.32 7.40
C HIS A 278 20.78 0.99 6.23
N PHE A 279 20.15 -0.18 6.26
CA PHE A 279 19.13 -0.55 5.30
C PHE A 279 17.76 -0.18 5.84
N THR A 280 17.05 0.72 5.17
CA THR A 280 15.84 1.35 5.69
C THR A 280 14.70 1.30 4.66
N ARG A 281 13.48 1.05 5.14
CA ARG A 281 12.25 1.21 4.35
C ARG A 281 11.21 1.99 5.14
N THR A 282 10.52 2.89 4.45
CA THR A 282 9.43 3.71 4.99
C THR A 282 8.14 3.35 4.28
N SER A 283 7.06 3.18 5.03
CA SER A 283 5.73 2.88 4.50
C SER A 283 5.04 4.14 3.95
N GLY A 284 3.90 3.96 3.27
CA GLY A 284 2.87 5.00 3.22
C GLY A 284 2.14 5.14 4.56
N LEU A 285 1.08 5.94 4.59
CA LEU A 285 0.12 5.89 5.70
C LEU A 285 -0.64 4.57 5.64
N TRP A 286 -0.90 3.95 6.78
CA TRP A 286 -1.87 2.86 6.86
C TRP A 286 -2.71 2.98 8.13
N VAL A 287 -3.93 2.46 8.05
CA VAL A 287 -4.79 2.27 9.22
C VAL A 287 -4.27 1.08 10.03
N CYS A 288 -3.91 1.33 11.28
CA CYS A 288 -3.28 0.37 12.17
C CYS A 288 -4.30 -0.60 12.76
N GLY A 289 -4.70 -1.61 11.99
CA GLY A 289 -5.58 -2.70 12.44
C GLY A 289 -5.00 -4.11 12.28
N GLN A 290 -3.82 -4.24 11.66
CA GLN A 290 -3.08 -5.50 11.54
C GLN A 290 -1.59 -5.20 11.36
N GLY A 291 -0.76 -6.24 11.40
CA GLY A 291 0.67 -6.11 11.08
C GLY A 291 0.91 -5.52 9.69
N TRP A 292 1.87 -4.60 9.59
CA TRP A 292 2.32 -4.01 8.33
C TRP A 292 3.84 -4.13 8.21
N GLY A 293 4.35 -4.32 7.00
CA GLY A 293 5.78 -4.55 6.78
C GLY A 293 6.14 -5.03 5.40
N TRP A 294 7.28 -5.68 5.30
CA TRP A 294 7.84 -6.14 4.04
C TRP A 294 8.30 -7.59 4.17
N PRO A 295 7.69 -8.51 3.40
CA PRO A 295 8.20 -9.87 3.31
C PRO A 295 9.61 -9.92 2.71
N ASN A 296 9.82 -9.16 1.63
CA ASN A 296 11.13 -9.04 0.99
C ASN A 296 11.89 -7.83 1.54
N PHE A 297 12.12 -7.73 2.86
CA PHE A 297 12.77 -6.55 3.46
C PHE A 297 14.24 -6.46 3.02
N LEU A 298 15.06 -7.46 3.39
CA LEU A 298 16.50 -7.49 3.08
C LEU A 298 16.93 -8.90 2.64
N GLY A 299 17.53 -9.01 1.45
CA GLY A 299 18.00 -10.30 0.92
C GLY A 299 19.04 -10.97 1.82
N LEU A 300 18.90 -12.28 2.04
CA LEU A 300 19.73 -13.02 3.00
C LEU A 300 21.22 -12.97 2.66
N LYS A 301 21.57 -12.98 1.37
CA LYS A 301 22.96 -12.82 0.91
C LYS A 301 23.57 -11.50 1.39
N LYS A 302 22.81 -10.40 1.30
CA LYS A 302 23.25 -9.07 1.73
C LYS A 302 23.29 -8.95 3.26
N LEU A 303 22.31 -9.55 3.95
CA LEU A 303 22.28 -9.57 5.42
C LEU A 303 23.49 -10.29 6.00
N LYS A 304 23.88 -11.43 5.40
CA LYS A 304 24.95 -12.32 5.89
C LYS A 304 26.33 -11.94 5.37
N ASP A 305 26.44 -10.93 4.50
CA ASP A 305 27.72 -10.42 4.02
C ASP A 305 28.46 -9.68 5.16
N PRO A 306 29.62 -10.19 5.62
CA PRO A 306 30.37 -9.56 6.72
C PRO A 306 30.83 -8.12 6.43
N SER A 307 30.95 -7.74 5.15
CA SER A 307 31.31 -6.38 4.74
C SER A 307 30.16 -5.38 4.94
N GLY A 308 28.91 -5.86 4.92
CA GLY A 308 27.71 -5.02 5.05
C GLY A 308 27.43 -4.55 6.47
N GLY A 309 28.06 -5.16 7.49
CA GLY A 309 27.96 -4.72 8.89
C GLY A 309 26.59 -4.89 9.55
N TYR A 310 25.62 -5.54 8.90
CA TYR A 310 24.28 -5.76 9.44
C TYR A 310 24.27 -6.81 10.55
N VAL A 311 25.12 -7.83 10.44
CA VAL A 311 25.39 -8.82 11.49
C VAL A 311 26.88 -8.75 11.85
N VAL A 312 27.20 -8.41 13.09
CA VAL A 312 28.58 -8.32 13.60
C VAL A 312 28.75 -9.31 14.75
N GLY A 313 29.55 -10.36 14.52
CA GLY A 313 29.55 -11.52 15.40
C GLY A 313 28.18 -12.20 15.37
N SER A 314 27.44 -12.08 16.49
CA SER A 314 26.04 -12.51 16.58
C SER A 314 25.08 -11.32 16.87
N SER A 315 25.58 -10.08 16.79
CA SER A 315 24.78 -8.87 17.00
C SER A 315 24.05 -8.43 15.73
N CYS A 316 22.73 -8.23 15.82
CA CYS A 316 21.90 -7.58 14.81
C CYS A 316 21.01 -6.53 15.48
N VAL A 317 20.92 -5.33 14.91
CA VAL A 317 20.16 -4.22 15.48
C VAL A 317 19.09 -3.76 14.51
N VAL A 318 17.85 -3.79 14.97
CA VAL A 318 16.67 -3.32 14.23
C VAL A 318 16.14 -2.05 14.87
N LYS A 319 15.74 -1.09 14.08
CA LYS A 319 15.12 0.15 14.54
C LYS A 319 13.74 0.31 13.90
N ALA A 320 12.77 0.75 14.69
CA ALA A 320 11.47 1.20 14.23
C ALA A 320 11.26 2.67 14.62
N ASP A 321 11.02 3.53 13.64
CA ASP A 321 10.51 4.89 13.85
C ASP A 321 9.04 4.91 13.43
N LEU A 322 8.16 5.35 14.32
CA LEU A 322 6.71 5.40 14.11
C LEU A 322 6.21 6.83 14.29
N THR A 323 5.37 7.29 13.38
CA THR A 323 4.68 8.58 13.46
C THR A 323 3.19 8.37 13.33
N ILE A 324 2.43 8.61 14.40
CA ILE A 324 0.97 8.62 14.39
C ILE A 324 0.51 9.98 13.87
N VAL A 325 -0.30 9.96 12.80
CA VAL A 325 -0.72 11.16 12.05
C VAL A 325 -2.23 11.37 12.08
N GLY A 326 -2.99 10.46 12.68
CA GLY A 326 -4.44 10.59 12.73
C GLY A 326 -5.16 9.33 13.19
N SER A 327 -6.43 9.22 12.81
CA SER A 327 -7.33 8.13 13.20
C SER A 327 -8.25 7.72 12.06
N SER A 328 -8.84 6.53 12.17
CA SER A 328 -9.83 6.00 11.24
C SER A 328 -10.94 5.29 12.01
N ASN A 329 -12.18 5.45 11.57
CA ASN A 329 -13.33 4.74 12.11
C ASN A 329 -14.24 4.26 10.97
N ASP A 330 -15.10 3.32 11.30
CA ASP A 330 -16.16 2.87 10.40
C ASP A 330 -17.30 3.91 10.46
N GLY A 331 -17.90 4.21 9.30
CA GLY A 331 -18.93 5.25 9.12
C GLY A 331 -20.35 4.71 9.09
#